data_AF-A0A355CJB8-F1
#
_entry.id   AF-A0A355CJB8-F1
#
_cell.length_a   1.000
_cell.length_b   1.000
_cell.length_c   1.000
_cell.angle_alpha   90.00
_cell.angle_beta   90.00
_cell.angle_gamma   90.00
#
_symmetry.space_group_name_H-M   'P 1'
#
loop_
_entity.id
_entity.type
_entity.pdbx_description
1 polymer ?
#
loop_
_entity_poly.entity_id
_entity_poly.type
_entity_poly.pdbx_seq_one_letter_code
_entity_poly.pdbx_strand_id
1 'polypeptide(L)'
;MSNINVDLVENPAIQALIRDRAKFPEDFKLNICEDDEMYLFSLSNVKDDSDRALVRYYSLGRRILDTVKQVVDWHFGSLENVQSFLDFACGYGRFTRFLIQEMPPERVWVSDIYANAVKFQTEYFGVHGVVSTGKPENYLIDRKFDCILANSFFSHMPERTFTNWLQNLYDLLTPNGILMFSVHDESLLPSHVEMPATGILFSADSESQSLDKEEYGTTYVTEKFVIEMVERVSGGKAFVHRIEKGICRFQDLYVVTNQLHQEFSSLKFHHHPEGYVDVAAVTTKDNLYLEGWAADVNLDGRIDEVQVLVNGEVVQRTEPFYTRLDVAKYLQNDATLKSGWNCYLAKNTISQQDVLTIKAVNNFGWEWILENCTVKSLLSQKQSQYLLGSTQAQLSLVETQLASAKIELEQTQNNLMFTETQLQEAQNQLLRTRSQLEQTKSNVISVERQLADTQHWLANVKKEQDRSHNRIRAMESSKFWQLRTAWFKVRRAFGLAGE
;
A
#
# COMPACT_ATOMS: atom_id res chain seq x y z
N MET A 1 -41.96 -4.18 16.33
CA MET A 1 -42.37 -3.34 15.19
C MET A 1 -41.09 -2.81 14.59
N SER A 2 -40.55 -3.51 13.59
CA SER A 2 -39.38 -3.04 12.85
C SER A 2 -39.79 -1.81 12.06
N ASN A 3 -39.09 -0.70 12.26
CA ASN A 3 -39.20 0.43 11.36
C ASN A 3 -38.81 -0.09 9.97
N ILE A 4 -39.77 -0.15 9.05
CA ILE A 4 -39.46 -0.33 7.63
C ILE A 4 -38.59 0.86 7.27
N ASN A 5 -37.35 0.62 6.86
CA ASN A 5 -36.45 1.69 6.46
C ASN A 5 -36.86 2.14 5.05
N VAL A 6 -37.86 3.03 4.98
CA VAL A 6 -38.48 3.52 3.75
C VAL A 6 -37.41 4.07 2.78
N ASP A 7 -36.34 4.66 3.30
CA ASP A 7 -35.23 5.19 2.51
C ASP A 7 -34.50 4.11 1.68
N LEU A 8 -34.42 2.87 2.17
CA LEU A 8 -33.83 1.75 1.41
C LEU A 8 -34.75 1.27 0.29
N VAL A 9 -36.06 1.27 0.53
CA VAL A 9 -37.06 0.84 -0.45
C VAL A 9 -37.09 1.80 -1.64
N GLU A 10 -36.90 3.11 -1.39
CA GLU A 10 -36.91 4.13 -2.44
C GLU A 10 -35.54 4.36 -3.10
N ASN A 11 -34.47 3.71 -2.63
CA ASN A 11 -33.12 3.90 -3.15
C ASN A 11 -32.95 3.31 -4.57
N PRO A 12 -32.77 4.14 -5.61
CA PRO A 12 -32.73 3.66 -6.99
C PRO A 12 -31.54 2.74 -7.28
N ALA A 13 -30.38 3.00 -6.68
CA ALA A 13 -29.19 2.18 -6.89
C ALA A 13 -29.39 0.77 -6.34
N ILE A 14 -30.04 0.65 -5.19
CA ILE A 14 -30.36 -0.65 -4.59
C ILE A 14 -31.46 -1.36 -5.36
N GLN A 15 -32.49 -0.65 -5.81
CA GLN A 15 -33.52 -1.25 -6.67
C GLN A 15 -32.93 -1.83 -7.96
N ALA A 16 -32.03 -1.10 -8.64
CA ALA A 16 -31.37 -1.60 -9.83
C ALA A 16 -30.50 -2.84 -9.55
N LEU A 17 -29.73 -2.81 -8.45
CA LEU A 17 -28.91 -3.93 -8.00
C LEU A 17 -29.76 -5.18 -7.72
N ILE A 18 -30.84 -5.03 -6.96
CA ILE A 18 -31.69 -6.17 -6.57
C ILE A 18 -32.45 -6.71 -7.76
N ARG A 19 -32.91 -5.85 -8.68
CA ARG A 19 -33.52 -6.29 -9.94
C ARG A 19 -32.55 -7.12 -10.79
N ASP A 20 -31.27 -6.78 -10.80
CA ASP A 20 -30.23 -7.51 -11.53
C ASP A 20 -29.79 -8.80 -10.81
N ARG A 21 -29.75 -8.83 -9.47
CA ARG A 21 -29.04 -9.88 -8.70
C ARG A 21 -29.91 -10.80 -7.84
N ALA A 22 -31.13 -10.42 -7.50
CA ALA A 22 -32.04 -11.28 -6.76
C ALA A 22 -32.85 -12.17 -7.73
N LYS A 23 -33.13 -13.41 -7.31
CA LYS A 23 -33.96 -14.34 -8.10
C LYS A 23 -35.42 -13.89 -8.17
N PHE A 24 -35.94 -13.36 -7.06
CA PHE A 24 -37.27 -12.78 -6.93
C PHE A 24 -37.17 -11.36 -6.32
N PRO A 25 -36.84 -10.34 -7.13
CA PRO A 25 -36.59 -8.98 -6.66
C PRO A 25 -37.72 -8.37 -5.82
N GLU A 26 -38.98 -8.71 -6.13
CA GLU A 26 -40.17 -8.22 -5.46
C GLU A 26 -40.30 -8.72 -4.01
N ASP A 27 -39.78 -9.93 -3.75
CA ASP A 27 -39.83 -10.58 -2.43
C ASP A 27 -38.53 -10.38 -1.62
N PHE A 28 -37.57 -9.65 -2.19
CA PHE A 28 -36.25 -9.51 -1.59
C PHE A 28 -36.29 -8.71 -0.28
N LYS A 29 -35.57 -9.20 0.73
CA LYS A 29 -35.56 -8.62 2.08
C LYS A 29 -34.54 -7.47 2.18
N LEU A 30 -35.02 -6.26 1.89
CA LEU A 30 -34.21 -5.02 1.82
C LEU A 30 -33.84 -4.37 3.15
N ASN A 31 -34.54 -4.65 4.25
CA ASN A 31 -34.17 -4.02 5.52
C ASN A 31 -32.83 -4.58 6.04
N ILE A 32 -32.02 -3.68 6.59
CA ILE A 32 -30.77 -3.99 7.31
C ILE A 32 -30.99 -3.56 8.76
N CYS A 33 -30.55 -4.39 9.71
CA CYS A 33 -30.61 -4.04 11.12
C CYS A 33 -29.63 -2.89 11.41
N GLU A 34 -30.01 -1.96 12.30
CA GLU A 34 -29.16 -0.83 12.67
C GLU A 34 -27.84 -1.28 13.33
N ASP A 35 -27.87 -2.43 14.00
CA ASP A 35 -26.71 -3.05 14.67
C ASP A 35 -25.87 -3.96 13.73
N ASP A 36 -26.16 -3.99 12.42
CA ASP A 36 -25.43 -4.85 11.47
C ASP A 36 -23.99 -4.36 11.27
N GLU A 37 -23.05 -4.96 12.01
CA GLU A 37 -21.62 -4.62 11.97
C GLU A 37 -21.02 -4.70 10.56
N MET A 38 -21.50 -5.60 9.68
CA MET A 38 -20.99 -5.71 8.31
C MET A 38 -21.45 -4.56 7.41
N TYR A 39 -22.67 -4.07 7.64
CA TYR A 39 -23.15 -2.86 6.99
C TYR A 39 -22.45 -1.61 7.56
N LEU A 40 -22.35 -1.49 8.89
CA LEU A 40 -21.66 -0.38 9.55
C LEU A 40 -20.19 -0.29 9.13
N PHE A 41 -19.51 -1.44 8.97
CA PHE A 41 -18.16 -1.50 8.41
C PHE A 41 -18.12 -1.05 6.95
N SER A 42 -19.13 -1.38 6.14
CA SER A 42 -19.18 -0.88 4.76
C SER A 42 -19.42 0.63 4.72
N LEU A 43 -20.22 1.16 5.64
CA LEU A 43 -20.52 2.58 5.79
C LEU A 43 -19.30 3.38 6.25
N SER A 44 -18.47 2.85 7.16
CA SER A 44 -17.25 3.51 7.62
C SER A 44 -16.15 3.60 6.55
N ASN A 45 -16.22 2.74 5.52
CA ASN A 45 -15.28 2.71 4.40
C ASN A 45 -15.62 3.68 3.25
N VAL A 46 -16.73 4.42 3.36
CA VAL A 46 -17.16 5.40 2.37
C VAL A 46 -17.35 6.75 3.04
N LYS A 47 -17.09 7.83 2.30
CA LYS A 47 -17.31 9.20 2.78
C LYS A 47 -18.55 9.77 2.10
N ASP A 48 -19.58 10.05 2.89
CA ASP A 48 -20.82 10.70 2.44
C ASP A 48 -21.51 9.99 1.23
N ASP A 49 -21.34 8.66 1.11
CA ASP A 49 -21.88 7.84 0.01
C ASP A 49 -22.48 6.52 0.53
N SER A 50 -23.58 6.63 1.28
CA SER A 50 -24.28 5.48 1.87
C SER A 50 -24.80 4.47 0.82
N ASP A 51 -25.15 4.94 -0.37
CA ASP A 51 -25.61 4.10 -1.49
C ASP A 51 -24.54 3.08 -1.87
N ARG A 52 -23.28 3.50 -1.97
CA ARG A 52 -22.17 2.61 -2.30
C ARG A 52 -21.87 1.61 -1.20
N ALA A 53 -22.01 2.00 0.07
CA ALA A 53 -21.91 1.06 1.20
C ALA A 53 -22.99 -0.03 1.11
N LEU A 54 -24.23 0.35 0.80
CA LEU A 54 -25.34 -0.57 0.62
C LEU A 54 -25.12 -1.50 -0.58
N VAL A 55 -24.69 -0.96 -1.73
CA VAL A 55 -24.36 -1.74 -2.92
C VAL A 55 -23.29 -2.77 -2.60
N ARG A 56 -22.22 -2.35 -1.91
CA ARG A 56 -21.14 -3.25 -1.47
C ARG A 56 -21.67 -4.36 -0.56
N TYR A 57 -22.47 -4.00 0.44
CA TYR A 57 -23.06 -4.95 1.38
C TYR A 57 -23.86 -6.04 0.65
N TYR A 58 -24.78 -5.66 -0.23
CA TYR A 58 -25.59 -6.62 -0.97
C TYR A 58 -24.80 -7.42 -1.99
N SER A 59 -23.88 -6.79 -2.71
CA SER A 59 -23.03 -7.47 -3.70
C SER A 59 -22.16 -8.55 -3.07
N LEU A 60 -21.63 -8.30 -1.86
CA LEU A 60 -20.88 -9.30 -1.10
C LEU A 60 -21.78 -10.46 -0.64
N GLY A 61 -23.00 -10.19 -0.19
CA GLY A 61 -23.97 -11.23 0.15
C GLY A 61 -24.28 -12.15 -1.03
N ARG A 62 -24.52 -11.57 -2.22
CA ARG A 62 -24.71 -12.32 -3.46
C ARG A 62 -23.48 -13.15 -3.83
N ARG A 63 -22.29 -12.57 -3.71
CA ARG A 63 -21.04 -13.24 -4.03
C ARG A 63 -20.80 -14.49 -3.18
N ILE A 64 -21.13 -14.42 -1.89
CA ILE A 64 -21.06 -15.58 -0.99
C ILE A 64 -22.06 -16.65 -1.43
N LEU A 65 -23.30 -16.27 -1.78
CA LEU A 65 -24.29 -17.22 -2.31
C LEU A 65 -23.80 -17.93 -3.56
N ASP A 66 -23.23 -17.18 -4.50
CA ASP A 66 -22.69 -17.73 -5.74
C ASP A 66 -21.59 -18.76 -5.51
N THR A 67 -20.68 -18.52 -4.56
CA THR A 67 -19.67 -19.50 -4.13
C THR A 67 -20.33 -20.76 -3.56
N VAL A 68 -21.27 -20.58 -2.62
CA VAL A 68 -21.97 -21.71 -1.96
C VAL A 68 -22.74 -22.54 -2.97
N LYS A 69 -23.43 -21.88 -3.91
CA LYS A 69 -24.24 -22.53 -4.93
C LYS A 69 -23.39 -23.43 -5.84
N GLN A 70 -22.18 -23.03 -6.20
CA GLN A 70 -21.27 -23.89 -6.99
C GLN A 70 -20.94 -25.21 -6.26
N VAL A 71 -20.66 -25.14 -4.96
CA VAL A 71 -20.34 -26.32 -4.15
C VAL A 71 -21.59 -27.18 -3.92
N VAL A 72 -22.73 -26.56 -3.62
CA VAL A 72 -23.99 -27.25 -3.40
C VAL A 72 -24.51 -27.90 -4.68
N ASP A 73 -24.45 -27.22 -5.83
CA ASP A 73 -24.87 -27.78 -7.12
C ASP A 73 -23.95 -28.96 -7.50
N TRP A 74 -22.66 -28.89 -7.19
CA TRP A 74 -21.74 -30.01 -7.37
C TRP A 74 -22.10 -31.20 -6.47
N HIS A 75 -22.36 -30.99 -5.17
CA HIS A 75 -22.56 -32.09 -4.23
C HIS A 75 -23.99 -32.65 -4.20
N PHE A 76 -24.99 -31.77 -4.26
CA PHE A 76 -26.42 -32.10 -4.14
C PHE A 76 -27.19 -31.94 -5.45
N GLY A 77 -26.58 -31.43 -6.51
CA GLY A 77 -27.24 -31.11 -7.79
C GLY A 77 -28.00 -29.78 -7.79
N SER A 78 -28.55 -29.35 -6.66
CA SER A 78 -29.16 -28.03 -6.47
C SER A 78 -29.42 -27.71 -4.99
N LEU A 79 -29.58 -26.43 -4.66
CA LEU A 79 -30.05 -25.98 -3.34
C LEU A 79 -31.45 -26.52 -2.96
N GLU A 80 -32.30 -26.86 -3.93
CA GLU A 80 -33.64 -27.42 -3.68
C GLU A 80 -33.59 -28.81 -3.02
N ASN A 81 -32.50 -29.55 -3.24
CA ASN A 81 -32.27 -30.88 -2.69
C ASN A 81 -31.76 -30.87 -1.24
N VAL A 82 -31.31 -29.71 -0.75
CA VAL A 82 -30.85 -29.53 0.63
C VAL A 82 -32.07 -29.45 1.56
N GLN A 83 -32.17 -30.35 2.55
CA GLN A 83 -33.29 -30.36 3.50
C GLN A 83 -33.04 -29.50 4.73
N SER A 84 -31.77 -29.26 5.05
CA SER A 84 -31.37 -28.49 6.22
C SER A 84 -30.05 -27.75 6.00
N PHE A 85 -30.11 -26.42 6.02
CA PHE A 85 -28.96 -25.53 5.88
C PHE A 85 -28.73 -24.76 7.19
N LEU A 86 -27.52 -24.79 7.74
CA LEU A 86 -27.09 -23.95 8.86
C LEU A 86 -26.13 -22.86 8.37
N ASP A 87 -26.52 -21.61 8.55
CA ASP A 87 -25.64 -20.44 8.44
C ASP A 87 -25.11 -20.09 9.84
N PHE A 88 -23.86 -20.49 10.11
CA PHE A 88 -23.20 -20.34 11.41
C PHE A 88 -22.29 -19.12 11.42
N ALA A 89 -22.33 -18.36 12.54
CA ALA A 89 -21.75 -17.02 12.64
C ALA A 89 -22.30 -16.08 11.54
N CYS A 90 -23.62 -16.15 11.35
CA CYS A 90 -24.35 -15.52 10.24
C CYS A 90 -24.44 -13.98 10.30
N GLY A 91 -24.04 -13.37 11.43
CA GLY A 91 -24.27 -11.96 11.71
C GLY A 91 -25.76 -11.61 11.59
N TYR A 92 -26.07 -10.51 10.90
CA TYR A 92 -27.43 -10.05 10.64
C TYR A 92 -27.96 -10.50 9.25
N GLY A 93 -27.35 -11.54 8.68
CA GLY A 93 -27.88 -12.27 7.53
C GLY A 93 -27.68 -11.58 6.18
N ARG A 94 -26.47 -11.02 5.96
CA ARG A 94 -26.02 -10.53 4.64
C ARG A 94 -26.08 -11.61 3.57
N PHE A 95 -25.67 -12.84 3.91
CA PHE A 95 -25.74 -14.00 3.03
C PHE A 95 -27.15 -14.64 3.06
N THR A 96 -27.71 -14.86 4.25
CA THR A 96 -29.00 -15.56 4.45
C THR A 96 -30.14 -14.98 3.61
N ARG A 97 -30.21 -13.65 3.47
CA ARG A 97 -31.24 -12.97 2.67
C ARG A 97 -31.24 -13.36 1.18
N PHE A 98 -30.09 -13.76 0.64
CA PHE A 98 -29.97 -14.31 -0.71
C PHE A 98 -30.26 -15.81 -0.70
N LEU A 99 -29.83 -16.55 0.33
CA LEU A 99 -30.11 -17.98 0.47
C LEU A 99 -31.61 -18.30 0.44
N ILE A 100 -32.44 -17.52 1.14
CA ILE A 100 -33.90 -17.72 1.18
C ILE A 100 -34.61 -17.42 -0.16
N GLN A 101 -33.89 -16.90 -1.15
CA GLN A 101 -34.41 -16.77 -2.52
C GLN A 101 -34.25 -18.07 -3.31
N GLU A 102 -33.35 -18.97 -2.86
CA GLU A 102 -33.01 -20.22 -3.54
C GLU A 102 -33.58 -21.44 -2.82
N MET A 103 -33.95 -21.32 -1.54
CA MET A 103 -34.59 -22.40 -0.78
C MET A 103 -35.61 -21.87 0.25
N PRO A 104 -36.59 -22.69 0.66
CA PRO A 104 -37.61 -22.28 1.62
C PRO A 104 -36.99 -21.89 2.99
N PRO A 105 -37.42 -20.78 3.62
CA PRO A 105 -36.93 -20.36 4.93
C PRO A 105 -37.05 -21.42 6.04
N GLU A 106 -38.05 -22.30 5.95
CA GLU A 106 -38.30 -23.38 6.92
C GLU A 106 -37.21 -24.48 6.89
N ARG A 107 -36.33 -24.45 5.89
CA ARG A 107 -35.16 -25.34 5.77
C ARG A 107 -33.85 -24.64 6.15
N VAL A 108 -33.91 -23.40 6.62
CA VAL A 108 -32.75 -22.59 6.96
C VAL A 108 -32.71 -22.36 8.47
N TRP A 109 -31.56 -22.64 9.06
CA TRP A 109 -31.21 -22.29 10.43
C TRP A 109 -30.09 -21.26 10.40
N VAL A 110 -30.22 -20.24 11.24
CA VAL A 110 -29.19 -19.23 11.46
C VAL A 110 -28.70 -19.31 12.88
N SER A 111 -27.40 -19.13 13.07
CA SER A 111 -26.79 -19.14 14.38
C SER A 111 -25.75 -18.06 14.52
N ASP A 112 -25.84 -17.29 15.59
CA ASP A 112 -24.88 -16.24 15.93
C ASP A 112 -24.82 -16.01 17.44
N ILE A 113 -23.69 -15.50 17.93
CA ILE A 113 -23.55 -15.10 19.34
C ILE A 113 -24.40 -13.86 19.64
N TYR A 114 -24.67 -13.03 18.63
CA TYR A 114 -25.56 -11.88 18.75
C TYR A 114 -27.03 -12.32 18.74
N ALA A 115 -27.63 -12.41 19.93
CA ALA A 115 -29.04 -12.76 20.08
C ALA A 115 -29.99 -11.83 19.28
N ASN A 116 -29.66 -10.54 19.17
CA ASN A 116 -30.42 -9.59 18.36
C ASN A 116 -30.35 -9.91 16.86
N ALA A 117 -29.20 -10.38 16.38
CA ALA A 117 -29.01 -10.75 14.98
C ALA A 117 -29.83 -12.00 14.64
N VAL A 118 -29.77 -13.02 15.50
CA VAL A 118 -30.62 -14.22 15.38
C VAL A 118 -32.11 -13.84 15.38
N LYS A 119 -32.53 -13.02 16.35
CA LYS A 119 -33.92 -12.56 16.46
C LYS A 119 -34.38 -11.77 15.23
N PHE A 120 -33.55 -10.86 14.73
CA PHE A 120 -33.86 -10.08 13.53
C PHE A 120 -34.14 -11.00 12.33
N GLN A 121 -33.28 -11.98 12.11
CA GLN A 121 -33.41 -12.91 11.00
C GLN A 121 -34.63 -13.83 11.15
N THR A 122 -34.91 -14.36 12.34
CA THR A 122 -36.10 -15.20 12.55
C THR A 122 -37.40 -14.43 12.31
N GLU A 123 -37.50 -13.20 12.82
CA GLU A 123 -38.70 -12.37 12.66
C GLU A 123 -38.87 -11.84 11.22
N TYR A 124 -37.78 -11.47 10.53
CA TYR A 124 -37.85 -10.80 9.24
C TYR A 124 -37.71 -11.74 8.02
N PHE A 125 -36.88 -12.78 8.14
CA PHE A 125 -36.67 -13.76 7.08
C PHE A 125 -37.54 -15.02 7.24
N GLY A 126 -38.10 -15.26 8.43
CA GLY A 126 -38.92 -16.46 8.70
C GLY A 126 -38.10 -17.75 8.85
N VAL A 127 -36.79 -17.63 9.07
CA VAL A 127 -35.87 -18.77 9.28
C VAL A 127 -35.90 -19.25 10.74
N HIS A 128 -35.31 -20.41 10.99
CA HIS A 128 -35.09 -20.90 12.36
C HIS A 128 -33.83 -20.27 12.96
N GLY A 129 -33.82 -19.99 14.26
CA GLY A 129 -32.70 -19.31 14.93
C GLY A 129 -32.19 -20.08 16.13
N VAL A 130 -30.86 -20.14 16.28
CA VAL A 130 -30.18 -20.66 17.46
C VAL A 130 -29.16 -19.63 17.95
N VAL A 131 -29.30 -19.16 19.19
CA VAL A 131 -28.29 -18.26 19.78
C VAL A 131 -27.06 -19.09 20.16
N SER A 132 -25.91 -18.72 19.61
CA SER A 132 -24.63 -19.39 19.87
C SER A 132 -24.02 -18.94 21.19
N THR A 133 -22.83 -19.45 21.50
CA THR A 133 -22.11 -19.13 22.74
C THR A 133 -20.64 -18.88 22.44
N GLY A 134 -19.89 -18.29 23.38
CA GLY A 134 -18.44 -18.13 23.23
C GLY A 134 -17.65 -19.43 23.44
N LYS A 135 -18.28 -20.50 23.93
CA LYS A 135 -17.61 -21.74 24.31
C LYS A 135 -18.18 -22.93 23.54
N PRO A 136 -17.38 -23.64 22.72
CA PRO A 136 -17.85 -24.76 21.92
C PRO A 136 -18.69 -25.77 22.72
N GLU A 137 -18.24 -26.16 23.91
CA GLU A 137 -18.91 -27.17 24.75
C GLU A 137 -20.34 -26.80 25.19
N ASN A 138 -20.70 -25.51 25.10
CA ASN A 138 -22.04 -25.02 25.45
C ASN A 138 -22.94 -24.85 24.24
N TYR A 139 -22.44 -25.05 23.02
CA TYR A 139 -23.22 -24.97 21.80
C TYR A 139 -23.97 -26.29 21.55
N LEU A 140 -25.13 -26.44 22.20
CA LEU A 140 -25.91 -27.67 22.21
C LEU A 140 -27.08 -27.59 21.23
N ILE A 141 -26.95 -28.26 20.08
CA ILE A 141 -28.01 -28.40 19.09
C ILE A 141 -28.35 -29.89 18.90
N ASP A 142 -29.61 -30.25 19.15
CA ASP A 142 -30.12 -31.61 18.93
C ASP A 142 -30.70 -31.77 17.50
N ARG A 143 -29.83 -31.56 16.50
CA ARG A 143 -30.14 -31.69 15.07
C ARG A 143 -28.87 -31.88 14.25
N LYS A 144 -29.02 -32.51 13.09
CA LYS A 144 -27.99 -32.57 12.05
C LYS A 144 -28.41 -31.76 10.82
N PHE A 145 -27.44 -31.31 10.04
CA PHE A 145 -27.61 -30.48 8.85
C PHE A 145 -26.97 -31.13 7.63
N ASP A 146 -27.62 -30.97 6.48
CA ASP A 146 -27.06 -31.39 5.19
C ASP A 146 -26.00 -30.41 4.71
N CYS A 147 -26.17 -29.12 5.02
CA CYS A 147 -25.23 -28.09 4.61
C CYS A 147 -24.97 -27.14 5.77
N ILE A 148 -23.70 -26.88 6.07
CA ILE A 148 -23.29 -25.90 7.06
C ILE A 148 -22.32 -24.93 6.38
N LEU A 149 -22.56 -23.63 6.54
CA LEU A 149 -21.62 -22.59 6.19
C LEU A 149 -21.15 -21.87 7.47
N ALA A 150 -19.83 -21.81 7.67
CA ALA A 150 -19.20 -20.95 8.67
C ALA A 150 -18.32 -19.91 7.95
N ASN A 151 -18.97 -18.89 7.41
CA ASN A 151 -18.32 -17.84 6.63
C ASN A 151 -17.69 -16.79 7.55
N SER A 152 -16.39 -16.56 7.40
CA SER A 152 -15.61 -15.60 8.20
C SER A 152 -15.73 -15.84 9.71
N PHE A 153 -15.73 -17.11 10.12
CA PHE A 153 -15.70 -17.49 11.53
C PHE A 153 -14.29 -17.94 11.94
N PHE A 154 -13.75 -18.96 11.26
CA PHE A 154 -12.42 -19.51 11.58
C PHE A 154 -11.27 -18.56 11.27
N SER A 155 -11.50 -17.52 10.46
CA SER A 155 -10.58 -16.39 10.29
C SER A 155 -10.42 -15.51 11.55
N HIS A 156 -11.17 -15.76 12.62
CA HIS A 156 -11.13 -15.00 13.87
C HIS A 156 -10.93 -15.86 15.12
N MET A 157 -10.87 -17.19 14.96
CA MET A 157 -10.82 -18.11 16.09
C MET A 157 -9.40 -18.36 16.58
N PRO A 158 -9.10 -18.18 17.87
CA PRO A 158 -7.80 -18.53 18.43
C PRO A 158 -7.61 -20.05 18.44
N GLU A 159 -6.35 -20.49 18.42
CA GLU A 159 -5.97 -21.92 18.39
C GLU A 159 -6.69 -22.75 19.47
N ARG A 160 -6.84 -22.18 20.69
CA ARG A 160 -7.47 -22.85 21.84
C ARG A 160 -8.92 -23.27 21.63
N THR A 161 -9.67 -22.59 20.75
CA THR A 161 -11.09 -22.90 20.47
C THR A 161 -11.32 -23.38 19.04
N PHE A 162 -10.37 -23.17 18.13
CA PHE A 162 -10.48 -23.54 16.71
C PHE A 162 -10.90 -25.00 16.51
N THR A 163 -10.14 -25.96 17.04
CA THR A 163 -10.41 -27.40 16.84
C THR A 163 -11.76 -27.82 17.43
N ASN A 164 -12.12 -27.28 18.59
CA ASN A 164 -13.37 -27.65 19.28
C ASN A 164 -14.59 -27.10 18.55
N TRP A 165 -14.50 -25.89 17.98
CA TRP A 165 -15.54 -25.38 17.09
C TRP A 165 -15.67 -26.20 15.81
N LEU A 166 -14.55 -26.59 15.20
CA LEU A 166 -14.57 -27.44 14.02
C LEU A 166 -15.19 -28.81 14.33
N GLN A 167 -14.87 -29.40 15.48
CA GLN A 167 -15.48 -30.66 15.93
C GLN A 167 -16.99 -30.51 16.07
N ASN A 168 -17.47 -29.46 16.76
CA ASN A 168 -18.90 -29.25 16.94
C ASN A 168 -19.64 -29.12 15.61
N LEU A 169 -19.15 -28.28 14.69
CA LEU A 169 -19.81 -28.10 13.40
C LEU A 169 -19.76 -29.38 12.55
N TYR A 170 -18.64 -30.10 12.57
CA TYR A 170 -18.51 -31.39 11.90
C TYR A 170 -19.48 -32.43 12.47
N ASP A 171 -19.61 -32.51 13.80
CA ASP A 171 -20.52 -33.43 14.46
C ASP A 171 -21.97 -33.13 14.09
N LEU A 172 -22.32 -31.88 13.78
CA LEU A 172 -23.65 -31.49 13.33
C LEU A 172 -23.97 -31.90 11.88
N LEU A 173 -23.06 -32.53 11.13
CA LEU A 173 -23.36 -32.99 9.78
C LEU A 173 -24.25 -34.24 9.75
N THR A 174 -25.14 -34.31 8.77
CA THR A 174 -25.73 -35.60 8.33
C THR A 174 -24.65 -36.46 7.66
N PRO A 175 -24.86 -37.77 7.49
CA PRO A 175 -23.87 -38.63 6.82
C PRO A 175 -23.44 -38.15 5.41
N ASN A 176 -24.36 -37.54 4.66
CA ASN A 176 -24.10 -37.00 3.31
C ASN A 176 -23.82 -35.49 3.34
N GLY A 177 -23.67 -34.90 4.52
CA GLY A 177 -23.59 -33.46 4.68
C GLY A 177 -22.28 -32.86 4.19
N ILE A 178 -22.31 -31.56 3.94
CA ILE A 178 -21.11 -30.74 3.66
C ILE A 178 -20.96 -29.64 4.71
N LEU A 179 -19.75 -29.48 5.22
CA LEU A 179 -19.32 -28.31 5.98
C LEU A 179 -18.43 -27.45 5.10
N MET A 180 -18.82 -26.21 4.91
CA MET A 180 -18.06 -25.17 4.21
C MET A 180 -17.62 -24.14 5.23
N PHE A 181 -16.33 -23.84 5.30
CA PHE A 181 -15.84 -22.80 6.20
C PHE A 181 -14.65 -22.07 5.60
N SER A 182 -14.51 -20.80 5.97
CA SER A 182 -13.46 -19.96 5.44
C SER A 182 -12.41 -19.56 6.47
N VAL A 183 -11.18 -19.34 5.99
CA VAL A 183 -10.02 -18.98 6.79
C VAL A 183 -9.20 -17.88 6.10
N HIS A 184 -8.37 -17.17 6.86
CA HIS A 184 -7.26 -16.44 6.25
C HIS A 184 -6.08 -17.38 6.06
N ASP A 185 -5.64 -17.53 4.82
CA ASP A 185 -4.43 -18.28 4.49
C ASP A 185 -3.16 -17.49 4.88
N GLU A 186 -2.06 -18.20 5.13
CA GLU A 186 -0.77 -17.61 5.44
C GLU A 186 -0.27 -16.60 4.39
N SER A 187 -0.69 -16.73 3.13
CA SER A 187 -0.36 -15.77 2.07
C SER A 187 -0.92 -14.36 2.29
N LEU A 188 -1.90 -14.20 3.20
CA LEU A 188 -2.43 -12.89 3.60
C LEU A 188 -1.59 -12.22 4.69
N LEU A 189 -0.59 -12.92 5.26
CA LEU A 189 0.29 -12.32 6.25
C LEU A 189 1.15 -11.20 5.63
N PRO A 190 1.41 -10.11 6.38
CA PRO A 190 2.41 -9.14 5.98
C PRO A 190 3.77 -9.82 5.79
N SER A 191 4.54 -9.40 4.80
CA SER A 191 5.82 -10.04 4.43
C SER A 191 6.90 -10.06 5.52
N HIS A 192 6.70 -9.35 6.64
CA HIS A 192 7.61 -9.29 7.78
C HIS A 192 7.16 -10.18 8.96
N VAL A 193 6.00 -10.82 8.86
CA VAL A 193 5.44 -11.70 9.88
C VAL A 193 5.64 -13.14 9.40
N GLU A 194 6.32 -13.94 10.20
CA GLU A 194 6.53 -15.36 9.91
C GLU A 194 5.42 -16.21 10.53
N MET A 195 4.94 -17.19 9.77
CA MET A 195 3.98 -18.19 10.25
C MET A 195 4.65 -19.11 11.28
N PRO A 196 4.08 -19.29 12.49
CA PRO A 196 4.59 -20.24 13.47
C PRO A 196 4.62 -21.68 12.95
N ALA A 197 5.52 -22.50 13.48
CA ALA A 197 5.64 -23.91 13.11
C ALA A 197 4.38 -24.76 13.43
N THR A 198 3.53 -24.28 14.33
CA THR A 198 2.20 -24.87 14.60
C THR A 198 1.23 -24.71 13.43
N GLY A 199 1.51 -23.78 12.50
CA GLY A 199 0.69 -23.54 11.31
C GLY A 199 -0.54 -22.67 11.55
N ILE A 200 -0.61 -22.00 12.71
CA ILE A 200 -1.65 -21.04 13.08
C ILE A 200 -1.03 -19.82 13.77
N LEU A 201 -1.47 -18.62 13.40
CA LEU A 201 -1.13 -17.36 14.03
C LEU A 201 -2.40 -16.60 14.40
N PHE A 202 -2.52 -16.20 15.66
CA PHE A 202 -3.63 -15.39 16.16
C PHE A 202 -3.12 -14.04 16.69
N SER A 203 -3.82 -12.96 16.36
CA SER A 203 -3.68 -11.66 17.02
C SER A 203 -5.04 -11.17 17.54
N ALA A 204 -5.02 -10.46 18.67
CA ALA A 204 -6.21 -9.83 19.24
C ALA A 204 -6.63 -8.54 18.51
N ASP A 205 -6.54 -8.56 17.17
CA ASP A 205 -7.02 -7.51 16.28
C ASP A 205 -8.35 -7.95 15.68
N SER A 206 -9.38 -7.10 15.75
CA SER A 206 -10.73 -7.47 15.33
C SER A 206 -11.48 -6.23 14.85
N GLU A 207 -12.27 -6.41 13.79
CA GLU A 207 -13.25 -5.45 13.32
C GLU A 207 -14.54 -5.45 14.14
N SER A 208 -14.78 -6.50 14.94
CA SER A 208 -15.94 -6.53 15.85
C SER A 208 -15.84 -5.39 16.85
N GLN A 209 -16.96 -4.70 17.07
CA GLN A 209 -17.02 -3.57 18.00
C GLN A 209 -17.37 -4.03 19.41
N SER A 210 -17.83 -5.28 19.58
CA SER A 210 -18.49 -5.74 20.81
C SER A 210 -17.96 -7.05 21.37
N LEU A 211 -17.30 -7.89 20.57
CA LEU A 211 -16.73 -9.15 21.05
C LEU A 211 -15.38 -8.94 21.74
N ASP A 212 -15.08 -9.82 22.69
CA ASP A 212 -13.76 -9.89 23.30
C ASP A 212 -12.74 -10.29 22.22
N LYS A 213 -11.77 -9.41 21.96
CA LYS A 213 -10.77 -9.59 20.90
C LYS A 213 -9.85 -10.77 21.15
N GLU A 214 -9.74 -11.23 22.40
CA GLU A 214 -9.00 -12.44 22.72
C GLU A 214 -9.77 -13.71 22.30
N GLU A 215 -11.10 -13.64 22.22
CA GLU A 215 -11.99 -14.74 21.80
C GLU A 215 -12.38 -14.64 20.32
N TYR A 216 -12.35 -13.45 19.73
CA TYR A 216 -12.69 -13.17 18.33
C TYR A 216 -11.73 -12.11 17.75
N GLY A 217 -10.54 -12.55 17.36
CA GLY A 217 -9.43 -11.72 16.86
C GLY A 217 -9.22 -11.90 15.35
N THR A 218 -7.97 -11.95 14.90
CA THR A 218 -7.59 -12.27 13.51
C THR A 218 -6.68 -13.49 13.51
N THR A 219 -7.07 -14.50 12.75
CA THR A 219 -6.36 -15.78 12.66
C THR A 219 -5.93 -16.04 11.23
N TYR A 220 -4.66 -16.41 11.05
CA TYR A 220 -4.10 -16.93 9.82
C TYR A 220 -3.69 -18.38 10.03
N VAL A 221 -3.90 -19.23 9.02
CA VAL A 221 -3.57 -20.65 9.08
C VAL A 221 -2.88 -21.12 7.80
N THR A 222 -2.08 -22.16 7.94
CA THR A 222 -1.56 -22.94 6.81
C THR A 222 -2.58 -23.99 6.38
N GLU A 223 -2.55 -24.40 5.11
CA GLU A 223 -3.38 -25.52 4.63
C GLU A 223 -3.11 -26.81 5.39
N LYS A 224 -1.84 -27.08 5.70
CA LYS A 224 -1.44 -28.25 6.50
C LYS A 224 -2.17 -28.28 7.85
N PHE A 225 -2.21 -27.16 8.57
CA PHE A 225 -2.91 -27.07 9.85
C PHE A 225 -4.40 -27.39 9.70
N VAL A 226 -5.07 -26.83 8.69
CA VAL A 226 -6.50 -27.06 8.46
C VAL A 226 -6.78 -28.53 8.16
N ILE A 227 -6.00 -29.16 7.28
CA ILE A 227 -6.14 -30.59 6.95
C ILE A 227 -5.94 -31.45 8.20
N GLU A 228 -4.91 -31.20 9.00
CA GLU A 228 -4.66 -31.93 10.26
C GLU A 228 -5.82 -31.78 11.25
N MET A 229 -6.44 -30.60 11.34
CA MET A 229 -7.60 -30.39 12.20
C MET A 229 -8.83 -31.17 11.69
N VAL A 230 -9.09 -31.16 10.37
CA VAL A 230 -10.18 -31.93 9.76
C VAL A 230 -9.98 -33.44 9.95
N GLU A 231 -8.77 -33.95 9.73
CA GLU A 231 -8.43 -35.35 9.97
C GLU A 231 -8.65 -35.74 11.43
N ARG A 232 -8.25 -34.88 12.37
CA ARG A 232 -8.43 -35.10 13.80
C ARG A 232 -9.90 -35.19 14.18
N VAL A 233 -10.72 -34.21 13.78
CA VAL A 233 -12.14 -34.16 14.20
C VAL A 233 -13.00 -35.24 13.54
N SER A 234 -12.61 -35.66 12.33
CA SER A 234 -13.32 -36.72 11.60
C SER A 234 -12.84 -38.13 11.94
N GLY A 235 -11.72 -38.26 12.66
CA GLY A 235 -11.03 -39.53 12.83
C GLY A 235 -10.58 -40.14 11.50
N GLY A 236 -10.18 -39.30 10.55
CA GLY A 236 -9.73 -39.68 9.21
C GLY A 236 -10.83 -40.12 8.25
N LYS A 237 -12.10 -39.83 8.55
CA LYS A 237 -13.25 -40.23 7.72
C LYS A 237 -13.68 -39.19 6.70
N ALA A 238 -13.35 -37.93 6.93
CA ALA A 238 -13.79 -36.85 6.07
C ALA A 238 -12.84 -36.65 4.89
N PHE A 239 -13.41 -36.26 3.76
CA PHE A 239 -12.71 -35.71 2.61
C PHE A 239 -12.71 -34.19 2.73
N VAL A 240 -11.59 -33.57 2.40
CA VAL A 240 -11.39 -32.11 2.46
C VAL A 240 -10.85 -31.60 1.13
N HIS A 241 -11.37 -30.45 0.69
CA HIS A 241 -10.88 -29.74 -0.48
C HIS A 241 -10.80 -28.25 -0.21
N ARG A 242 -9.66 -27.66 -0.58
CA ARG A 242 -9.40 -26.23 -0.50
C ARG A 242 -9.74 -25.57 -1.83
N ILE A 243 -10.50 -24.48 -1.76
CA ILE A 243 -10.73 -23.54 -2.85
C ILE A 243 -10.05 -22.23 -2.45
N GLU A 244 -8.87 -21.99 -3.03
CA GLU A 244 -8.10 -20.76 -2.80
C GLU A 244 -8.94 -19.52 -3.13
N LYS A 245 -8.99 -18.56 -2.20
CA LYS A 245 -9.76 -17.31 -2.33
C LYS A 245 -11.23 -17.55 -2.71
N GLY A 246 -11.80 -18.68 -2.28
CA GLY A 246 -13.16 -19.11 -2.61
C GLY A 246 -14.26 -18.16 -2.09
N ILE A 247 -14.02 -17.46 -0.97
CA ILE A 247 -14.94 -16.46 -0.43
C ILE A 247 -14.44 -15.06 -0.77
N CYS A 248 -15.24 -14.37 -1.59
CA CYS A 248 -15.05 -12.97 -1.95
C CYS A 248 -13.67 -12.62 -2.51
N ARG A 249 -12.96 -13.58 -3.13
CA ARG A 249 -11.57 -13.43 -3.63
C ARG A 249 -10.56 -13.04 -2.55
N PHE A 250 -10.88 -13.33 -1.29
CA PHE A 250 -10.06 -12.95 -0.15
C PHE A 250 -9.77 -14.13 0.77
N GLN A 251 -10.81 -14.80 1.29
CA GLN A 251 -10.63 -15.95 2.18
C GLN A 251 -10.69 -17.25 1.40
N ASP A 252 -9.90 -18.21 1.84
CA ASP A 252 -9.95 -19.57 1.31
C ASP A 252 -11.16 -20.29 1.86
N LEU A 253 -11.78 -21.13 1.03
CA LEU A 253 -12.92 -21.95 1.41
C LEU A 253 -12.50 -23.41 1.50
N TYR A 254 -12.77 -24.05 2.63
CA TYR A 254 -12.61 -25.49 2.81
C TYR A 254 -13.99 -26.15 2.72
N VAL A 255 -14.08 -27.20 1.90
CA VAL A 255 -15.25 -28.06 1.75
C VAL A 255 -14.93 -29.41 2.37
N VAL A 256 -15.71 -29.79 3.39
CA VAL A 256 -15.52 -31.03 4.15
C VAL A 256 -16.77 -31.89 4.06
N THR A 257 -16.63 -33.16 3.71
CA THR A 257 -17.75 -34.12 3.65
C THR A 257 -17.32 -35.53 4.05
N ASN A 258 -18.24 -36.32 4.58
CA ASN A 258 -18.00 -37.73 4.89
C ASN A 258 -18.27 -38.66 3.70
N GLN A 259 -18.83 -38.14 2.61
CA GLN A 259 -19.23 -38.95 1.47
C GLN A 259 -18.96 -38.23 0.16
N LEU A 260 -18.00 -38.76 -0.61
CA LEU A 260 -17.80 -38.35 -2.01
C LEU A 260 -18.72 -39.15 -2.91
N HIS A 261 -19.71 -38.48 -3.49
CA HIS A 261 -20.48 -39.01 -4.61
C HIS A 261 -19.74 -38.85 -5.94
N GLN A 262 -18.83 -37.88 -6.00
CA GLN A 262 -17.97 -37.56 -7.13
C GLN A 262 -16.67 -36.94 -6.64
N GLU A 263 -15.60 -37.06 -7.44
CA GLU A 263 -14.28 -36.54 -7.10
C GLU A 263 -14.26 -35.00 -7.10
N PHE A 264 -13.48 -34.37 -6.22
CA PHE A 264 -13.34 -32.90 -6.20
C PHE A 264 -12.82 -32.31 -7.50
N SER A 265 -12.06 -33.07 -8.30
CA SER A 265 -11.61 -32.64 -9.63
C SER A 265 -12.77 -32.37 -10.62
N SER A 266 -13.97 -32.85 -10.32
CA SER A 266 -15.19 -32.55 -11.09
C SER A 266 -15.86 -31.23 -10.70
N LEU A 267 -15.48 -30.63 -9.56
CA LEU A 267 -15.94 -29.31 -9.13
C LEU A 267 -15.26 -28.25 -10.01
N LYS A 268 -15.98 -27.80 -11.04
CA LYS A 268 -15.54 -26.69 -11.89
C LYS A 268 -15.87 -25.36 -11.22
N PHE A 269 -15.13 -25.04 -10.17
CA PHE A 269 -15.29 -23.77 -9.46
C PHE A 269 -14.74 -22.63 -10.30
N HIS A 270 -15.50 -21.54 -10.42
CA HIS A 270 -15.08 -20.31 -11.07
C HIS A 270 -15.30 -19.13 -10.13
N HIS A 271 -14.31 -18.25 -10.08
CA HIS A 271 -14.43 -16.94 -9.46
C HIS A 271 -15.13 -15.96 -10.40
N HIS A 272 -15.83 -14.99 -9.82
CA HIS A 272 -16.29 -13.82 -10.58
C HIS A 272 -15.11 -13.07 -11.21
N PRO A 273 -15.33 -12.43 -12.37
CA PRO A 273 -14.33 -11.51 -12.93
C PRO A 273 -14.05 -10.35 -11.97
N GLU A 274 -12.90 -9.72 -12.14
CA GLU A 274 -12.48 -8.54 -11.38
C GLU A 274 -12.37 -7.33 -12.30
N GLY A 275 -12.49 -6.13 -11.75
CA GLY A 275 -12.37 -4.91 -12.54
C GLY A 275 -12.58 -3.66 -11.73
N TYR A 276 -12.31 -2.53 -12.36
CA TYR A 276 -12.48 -1.21 -11.77
C TYR A 276 -12.79 -0.19 -12.86
N VAL A 277 -13.55 0.84 -12.50
CA VAL A 277 -13.81 2.01 -13.35
C VAL A 277 -12.81 3.09 -12.97
N ASP A 278 -11.82 3.32 -13.83
CA ASP A 278 -10.76 4.30 -13.60
C ASP A 278 -11.27 5.73 -13.82
N VAL A 279 -12.05 5.95 -14.88
CA VAL A 279 -12.51 7.29 -15.29
C VAL A 279 -14.00 7.28 -15.56
N ALA A 280 -14.67 8.32 -15.06
CA ALA A 280 -15.98 8.75 -15.52
C ALA A 280 -15.94 10.26 -15.70
N ALA A 281 -16.18 10.73 -16.93
CA ALA A 281 -16.09 12.15 -17.26
C ALA A 281 -17.06 12.55 -18.36
N VAL A 282 -17.57 13.77 -18.30
CA VAL A 282 -18.35 14.36 -19.39
C VAL A 282 -17.39 15.00 -20.39
N THR A 283 -17.47 14.56 -21.64
CA THR A 283 -16.62 15.05 -22.73
C THR A 283 -17.09 16.41 -23.26
N THR A 284 -16.29 17.04 -24.12
CA THR A 284 -16.64 18.31 -24.78
C THR A 284 -17.84 18.23 -25.72
N LYS A 285 -18.24 17.02 -26.13
CA LYS A 285 -19.47 16.75 -26.90
C LYS A 285 -20.63 16.32 -25.99
N ASP A 286 -20.52 16.55 -24.68
CA ASP A 286 -21.47 16.18 -23.64
C ASP A 286 -21.78 14.68 -23.51
N ASN A 287 -20.98 13.81 -24.11
CA ASN A 287 -21.09 12.36 -23.89
C ASN A 287 -20.43 11.97 -22.58
N LEU A 288 -20.97 10.99 -21.86
CA LEU A 288 -20.30 10.37 -20.73
C LEU A 288 -19.25 9.38 -21.26
N TYR A 289 -18.00 9.63 -20.93
CA TYR A 289 -16.87 8.74 -21.16
C TYR A 289 -16.63 7.90 -19.93
N LEU A 290 -16.49 6.60 -20.14
CA LEU A 290 -16.16 5.61 -19.12
C LEU A 290 -14.92 4.85 -19.55
N GLU A 291 -13.98 4.67 -18.64
CA GLU A 291 -12.77 3.89 -18.85
C GLU A 291 -12.47 3.07 -17.59
N GLY A 292 -11.89 1.89 -17.79
CA GLY A 292 -11.49 1.04 -16.70
C GLY A 292 -10.71 -0.17 -17.16
N TRP A 293 -10.67 -1.16 -16.28
CA TRP A 293 -10.19 -2.49 -16.61
C TRP A 293 -11.15 -3.56 -16.12
N ALA A 294 -11.13 -4.71 -16.80
CA ALA A 294 -11.83 -5.91 -16.41
C ALA A 294 -10.96 -7.12 -16.80
N ALA A 295 -10.81 -8.08 -15.90
CA ALA A 295 -9.99 -9.25 -16.10
C ALA A 295 -10.64 -10.48 -15.47
N ASP A 296 -10.39 -11.63 -16.09
CA ASP A 296 -10.76 -12.92 -15.52
C ASP A 296 -9.54 -13.57 -14.86
N VAL A 297 -9.76 -14.20 -13.71
CA VAL A 297 -8.71 -14.83 -12.90
C VAL A 297 -8.76 -16.36 -12.97
N ASN A 298 -9.75 -16.92 -13.65
CA ASN A 298 -9.90 -18.36 -13.82
C ASN A 298 -8.97 -18.87 -14.90
N LEU A 299 -8.61 -20.15 -14.82
CA LEU A 299 -7.88 -20.84 -15.87
C LEU A 299 -8.71 -20.83 -17.17
N ASP A 300 -8.08 -20.47 -18.29
CA ASP A 300 -8.71 -20.27 -19.61
C ASP A 300 -9.85 -19.23 -19.62
N GLY A 301 -9.95 -18.42 -18.56
CA GLY A 301 -10.91 -17.36 -18.43
C GLY A 301 -10.56 -16.12 -19.25
N ARG A 302 -11.58 -15.47 -19.79
CA ARG A 302 -11.49 -14.15 -20.42
C ARG A 302 -12.78 -13.38 -20.19
N ILE A 303 -12.68 -12.06 -20.30
CA ILE A 303 -13.85 -11.18 -20.34
C ILE A 303 -14.42 -11.21 -21.76
N ASP A 304 -15.67 -11.65 -21.88
CA ASP A 304 -16.40 -11.59 -23.15
C ASP A 304 -17.01 -10.20 -23.36
N GLU A 305 -17.43 -9.52 -22.30
CA GLU A 305 -17.92 -8.14 -22.41
C GLU A 305 -17.93 -7.39 -21.06
N VAL A 306 -17.81 -6.07 -21.15
CA VAL A 306 -18.20 -5.11 -20.14
C VAL A 306 -19.51 -4.48 -20.59
N GLN A 307 -20.55 -4.67 -19.80
CA GLN A 307 -21.89 -4.11 -20.03
C GLN A 307 -22.07 -2.84 -19.22
N VAL A 308 -22.72 -1.85 -19.83
CA VAL A 308 -23.17 -0.63 -19.16
C VAL A 308 -24.69 -0.56 -19.26
N LEU A 309 -25.33 -0.53 -18.09
CA LEU A 309 -26.77 -0.47 -17.94
C LEU A 309 -27.17 0.89 -17.38
N VAL A 310 -28.28 1.42 -17.88
CA VAL A 310 -28.93 2.63 -17.39
C VAL A 310 -30.32 2.24 -16.90
N ASN A 311 -30.58 2.43 -15.61
CA ASN A 311 -31.84 2.07 -14.96
C ASN A 311 -32.25 0.59 -15.19
N GLY A 312 -31.26 -0.30 -15.32
CA GLY A 312 -31.45 -1.74 -15.54
C GLY A 312 -31.51 -2.19 -17.00
N GLU A 313 -31.47 -1.26 -17.97
CA GLU A 313 -31.43 -1.61 -19.39
C GLU A 313 -30.01 -1.49 -19.93
N VAL A 314 -29.53 -2.51 -20.65
CA VAL A 314 -28.18 -2.48 -21.21
C VAL A 314 -28.13 -1.56 -22.43
N VAL A 315 -27.39 -0.45 -22.31
CA VAL A 315 -27.28 0.57 -23.36
C VAL A 315 -25.95 0.53 -24.12
N GLN A 316 -24.94 -0.13 -23.57
CA GLN A 316 -23.61 -0.23 -24.21
C GLN A 316 -22.90 -1.53 -23.81
N ARG A 317 -22.08 -2.03 -24.74
CA ARG A 317 -21.19 -3.18 -24.57
C ARG A 317 -19.81 -2.86 -25.13
N THR A 318 -18.78 -3.30 -24.44
CA THR A 318 -17.41 -3.24 -24.96
C THR A 318 -16.61 -4.44 -24.50
N GLU A 319 -15.74 -4.95 -25.36
CA GLU A 319 -14.71 -5.90 -24.97
C GLU A 319 -13.50 -5.16 -24.41
N PRO A 320 -12.76 -5.73 -23.45
CA PRO A 320 -11.40 -5.26 -23.15
C PRO A 320 -10.47 -5.44 -24.36
N PHE A 321 -9.78 -4.38 -24.76
CA PHE A 321 -9.05 -4.36 -26.03
C PHE A 321 -7.63 -3.78 -25.95
N TYR A 322 -7.32 -2.92 -24.97
CA TYR A 322 -6.01 -2.29 -24.86
C TYR A 322 -5.19 -2.79 -23.66
N THR A 323 -3.88 -2.59 -23.75
CA THR A 323 -2.92 -3.15 -22.81
C THR A 323 -2.90 -2.41 -21.47
N ARG A 324 -2.92 -3.15 -20.37
CA ARG A 324 -2.74 -2.69 -18.99
C ARG A 324 -1.66 -3.50 -18.28
N LEU A 325 -0.42 -3.01 -18.37
CA LEU A 325 0.75 -3.64 -17.73
C LEU A 325 0.66 -3.61 -16.20
N ASP A 326 0.07 -2.54 -15.66
CA ASP A 326 -0.21 -2.37 -14.24
C ASP A 326 -1.17 -3.43 -13.71
N VAL A 327 -2.24 -3.74 -14.45
CA VAL A 327 -3.22 -4.77 -14.09
C VAL A 327 -2.61 -6.17 -14.17
N ALA A 328 -1.90 -6.49 -15.25
CA ALA A 328 -1.22 -7.79 -15.37
C ALA A 328 -0.20 -8.03 -14.26
N LYS A 329 0.53 -6.98 -13.85
CA LYS A 329 1.45 -7.04 -12.71
C LYS A 329 0.71 -7.19 -11.38
N TYR A 330 -0.39 -6.47 -11.17
CA TYR A 330 -1.21 -6.55 -9.96
C TYR A 330 -1.80 -7.96 -9.76
N LEU A 331 -2.38 -8.54 -10.83
CA LEU A 331 -2.96 -9.88 -10.82
C LEU A 331 -1.93 -11.00 -10.98
N GLN A 332 -0.66 -10.66 -11.27
CA GLN A 332 0.42 -11.59 -11.55
C GLN A 332 0.07 -12.60 -12.66
N ASN A 333 -0.60 -12.12 -13.70
CA ASN A 333 -1.09 -12.95 -14.80
C ASN A 333 -1.03 -12.20 -16.14
N ASP A 334 -0.10 -12.60 -17.01
CA ASP A 334 0.09 -12.00 -18.33
C ASP A 334 -1.11 -12.20 -19.27
N ALA A 335 -1.98 -13.19 -19.03
CA ALA A 335 -3.22 -13.33 -19.79
C ALA A 335 -4.16 -12.12 -19.62
N THR A 336 -4.00 -11.37 -18.53
CA THR A 336 -4.80 -10.17 -18.23
C THR A 336 -4.23 -8.88 -18.81
N LEU A 337 -3.19 -8.98 -19.68
CA LEU A 337 -2.59 -7.81 -20.34
C LEU A 337 -3.61 -6.99 -21.11
N LYS A 338 -4.55 -7.62 -21.83
CA LYS A 338 -5.61 -6.92 -22.58
C LYS A 338 -6.87 -6.73 -21.74
N SER A 339 -6.74 -6.10 -20.58
CA SER A 339 -7.85 -5.85 -19.65
C SER A 339 -8.44 -4.44 -19.73
N GLY A 340 -7.82 -3.52 -20.47
CA GLY A 340 -8.31 -2.15 -20.59
C GLY A 340 -9.53 -2.04 -21.50
N TRP A 341 -10.56 -1.32 -21.04
CA TRP A 341 -11.77 -1.02 -21.80
C TRP A 341 -12.15 0.45 -21.67
N ASN A 342 -12.80 0.99 -22.70
CA ASN A 342 -13.46 2.28 -22.63
C ASN A 342 -14.70 2.30 -23.50
N CYS A 343 -15.65 3.18 -23.17
CA CYS A 343 -16.82 3.40 -23.99
C CYS A 343 -17.40 4.81 -23.78
N TYR A 344 -18.36 5.16 -24.65
CA TYR A 344 -19.09 6.42 -24.60
C TYR A 344 -20.59 6.13 -24.52
N LEU A 345 -21.29 6.88 -23.68
CA LEU A 345 -22.74 6.98 -23.66
C LEU A 345 -23.15 8.36 -24.20
N ALA A 346 -24.07 8.37 -25.16
CA ALA A 346 -24.54 9.63 -25.73
C ALA A 346 -25.31 10.45 -24.68
N LYS A 347 -25.14 11.78 -24.73
CA LYS A 347 -25.79 12.72 -23.78
C LYS A 347 -27.29 12.46 -23.60
N ASN A 348 -27.99 12.21 -24.70
CA ASN A 348 -29.44 12.08 -24.71
C ASN A 348 -29.94 10.76 -24.11
N THR A 349 -29.02 9.86 -23.75
CA THR A 349 -29.35 8.53 -23.22
C THR A 349 -29.29 8.48 -21.70
N ILE A 350 -28.80 9.53 -21.03
CA ILE A 350 -28.58 9.52 -19.58
C ILE A 350 -28.85 10.90 -18.92
N SER A 351 -29.40 10.85 -17.71
CA SER A 351 -29.57 11.94 -16.76
C SER A 351 -28.62 11.79 -15.58
N GLN A 352 -28.34 12.86 -14.85
CA GLN A 352 -27.52 12.82 -13.64
C GLN A 352 -28.11 11.94 -12.52
N GLN A 353 -29.43 11.76 -12.52
CA GLN A 353 -30.15 10.96 -11.53
C GLN A 353 -30.30 9.49 -11.94
N ASP A 354 -29.99 9.16 -13.19
CA ASP A 354 -30.08 7.77 -13.65
C ASP A 354 -29.05 6.91 -12.93
N VAL A 355 -29.45 5.66 -12.66
CA VAL A 355 -28.57 4.65 -12.08
C VAL A 355 -27.78 4.00 -13.19
N LEU A 356 -26.46 4.04 -13.05
CA LEU A 356 -25.52 3.37 -13.92
C LEU A 356 -25.02 2.10 -13.24
N THR A 357 -25.20 0.95 -13.89
CA THR A 357 -24.60 -0.33 -13.49
C THR A 357 -23.57 -0.72 -14.55
N ILE A 358 -22.31 -0.86 -14.15
CA ILE A 358 -21.22 -1.31 -15.01
C ILE A 358 -20.83 -2.70 -14.52
N LYS A 359 -20.92 -3.73 -15.37
CA LYS A 359 -20.54 -5.09 -14.99
C LYS A 359 -19.69 -5.78 -16.04
N ALA A 360 -18.74 -6.59 -15.59
CA ALA A 360 -17.95 -7.47 -16.44
C ALA A 360 -18.60 -8.86 -16.49
N VAL A 361 -18.59 -9.49 -17.66
CA VAL A 361 -19.10 -10.85 -17.89
C VAL A 361 -17.98 -11.68 -18.54
N ASN A 362 -17.70 -12.85 -17.98
CA ASN A 362 -16.70 -13.76 -18.52
C ASN A 362 -17.30 -14.84 -19.43
N ASN A 363 -16.43 -15.58 -20.11
CA ASN A 363 -16.78 -16.68 -21.01
C ASN A 363 -17.42 -17.91 -20.34
N PHE A 364 -17.47 -17.93 -19.01
CA PHE A 364 -18.16 -18.94 -18.21
C PHE A 364 -19.55 -18.48 -17.76
N GLY A 365 -19.97 -17.26 -18.15
CA GLY A 365 -21.25 -16.66 -17.77
C GLY A 365 -21.26 -16.02 -16.38
N TRP A 366 -20.11 -15.94 -15.70
CA TRP A 366 -19.99 -15.27 -14.41
C TRP A 366 -19.87 -13.76 -14.59
N GLU A 367 -20.52 -13.02 -13.70
CA GLU A 367 -20.65 -11.57 -13.82
C GLU A 367 -20.37 -10.83 -12.52
N TRP A 368 -19.63 -9.72 -12.60
CA TRP A 368 -19.31 -8.86 -11.45
C TRP A 368 -19.66 -7.40 -11.73
N ILE A 369 -20.34 -6.76 -10.78
CA ILE A 369 -20.62 -5.32 -10.83
C ILE A 369 -19.35 -4.58 -10.43
N LEU A 370 -18.82 -3.81 -11.38
CA LEU A 370 -17.68 -2.93 -11.17
C LEU A 370 -18.11 -1.63 -10.48
N GLU A 371 -19.27 -1.09 -10.87
CA GLU A 371 -19.88 0.11 -10.28
C GLU A 371 -21.41 0.00 -10.38
N ASN A 372 -22.11 0.48 -9.34
CA ASN A 372 -23.56 0.64 -9.36
C ASN A 372 -23.95 1.85 -8.51
N CYS A 373 -24.20 2.98 -9.16
CA CYS A 373 -24.53 4.24 -8.49
C CYS A 373 -25.20 5.21 -9.47
N THR A 374 -25.67 6.36 -8.98
CA THR A 374 -26.17 7.42 -9.88
C THR A 374 -25.02 8.01 -10.71
N VAL A 375 -25.33 8.48 -11.92
CA VAL A 375 -24.33 9.16 -12.79
C VAL A 375 -23.67 10.34 -12.05
N LYS A 376 -24.44 11.10 -11.27
CA LYS A 376 -23.92 12.20 -10.43
C LYS A 376 -22.90 11.70 -9.40
N SER A 377 -23.22 10.63 -8.66
CA SER A 377 -22.32 10.07 -7.66
C SER A 377 -21.01 9.59 -8.30
N LEU A 378 -21.11 8.86 -9.41
CA LEU A 378 -19.95 8.37 -10.15
C LEU A 378 -19.01 9.51 -10.57
N LEU A 379 -19.55 10.56 -11.20
CA LEU A 379 -18.76 11.72 -11.65
C LEU A 379 -18.08 12.44 -10.47
N SER A 380 -18.83 12.70 -9.40
CA SER A 380 -18.31 13.38 -8.20
C SER A 380 -17.16 12.59 -7.56
N GLN A 381 -17.31 11.27 -7.48
CA GLN A 381 -16.31 10.39 -6.90
C GLN A 381 -15.04 10.33 -7.76
N LYS A 382 -15.16 10.08 -9.07
CA LYS A 382 -13.98 9.99 -9.95
C LYS A 382 -13.26 11.33 -10.06
N GLN A 383 -13.97 12.45 -10.03
CA GLN A 383 -13.36 13.78 -9.92
C GLN A 383 -12.59 13.96 -8.60
N SER A 384 -13.17 13.53 -7.48
CA SER A 384 -12.51 13.62 -6.17
C SER A 384 -11.26 12.74 -6.09
N GLN A 385 -11.31 11.52 -6.66
CA GLN A 385 -10.16 10.61 -6.74
C GLN A 385 -9.04 11.19 -7.61
N TYR A 386 -9.39 11.77 -8.77
CA TYR A 386 -8.43 12.44 -9.63
C TYR A 386 -7.72 13.61 -8.91
N LEU A 387 -8.48 14.44 -8.21
CA LEU A 387 -7.91 15.56 -7.43
C LEU A 387 -6.99 15.07 -6.29
N LEU A 388 -7.39 14.00 -5.59
CA LEU A 388 -6.57 13.39 -4.54
C LEU A 388 -5.25 12.87 -5.11
N GLY A 389 -5.29 12.11 -6.20
CA GLY A 389 -4.09 11.59 -6.87
C GLY A 389 -3.18 12.71 -7.36
N SER A 390 -3.74 13.78 -7.94
CA SER A 390 -2.97 14.97 -8.33
C SER A 390 -2.30 15.64 -7.13
N THR A 391 -2.99 15.73 -6.00
CA THR A 391 -2.45 16.33 -4.77
C THR A 391 -1.32 15.48 -4.19
N GLN A 392 -1.46 14.15 -4.19
CA GLN A 392 -0.42 13.23 -3.74
C GLN A 392 0.83 13.29 -4.64
N ALA A 393 0.65 13.39 -5.95
CA ALA A 393 1.76 13.55 -6.89
C ALA A 393 2.51 14.88 -6.65
N GLN A 394 1.78 15.97 -6.41
CA GLN A 394 2.37 17.26 -6.04
C GLN A 394 3.11 17.18 -4.69
N LEU A 395 2.56 16.48 -3.71
CA LEU A 395 3.22 16.28 -2.41
C LEU A 395 4.55 15.54 -2.57
N SER A 396 4.57 14.43 -3.30
CA SER A 396 5.80 13.66 -3.55
C SER A 396 6.87 14.47 -4.29
N LEU A 397 6.45 15.34 -5.22
CA LEU A 397 7.36 16.28 -5.90
C LEU A 397 7.98 17.27 -4.91
N VAL A 398 7.17 17.86 -4.01
CA VAL A 398 7.65 18.79 -2.98
C VAL A 398 8.57 18.09 -1.99
N GLU A 399 8.27 16.86 -1.59
CA GLU A 399 9.14 16.05 -0.72
C GLU A 399 10.52 15.79 -1.36
N THR A 400 10.53 15.49 -2.66
CA THR A 400 11.77 15.30 -3.43
C THR A 400 12.58 16.60 -3.51
N GLN A 401 11.91 17.72 -3.81
CA GLN A 401 12.55 19.04 -3.83
C GLN A 401 13.12 19.43 -2.46
N LEU A 402 12.40 19.13 -1.37
CA LEU A 402 12.86 19.36 -0.01
C LEU A 402 14.10 18.52 0.33
N ALA A 403 14.14 17.26 -0.10
CA ALA A 403 15.31 16.41 0.08
C ALA A 403 16.54 16.98 -0.66
N SER A 404 16.37 17.42 -1.91
CA SER A 404 17.45 18.08 -2.67
C SER A 404 17.93 19.38 -2.02
N ALA A 405 17.01 20.24 -1.57
CA ALA A 405 17.37 21.49 -0.90
C ALA A 405 18.13 21.27 0.42
N LYS A 406 17.81 20.20 1.17
CA LYS A 406 18.57 19.81 2.37
C LYS A 406 20.02 19.44 2.04
N ILE A 407 20.24 18.68 0.96
CA ILE A 407 21.59 18.31 0.51
C ILE A 407 22.38 19.55 0.10
N GLU A 408 21.78 20.48 -0.63
CA GLU A 408 22.43 21.75 -1.02
C GLU A 408 22.77 22.63 0.20
N LEU A 409 21.89 22.66 1.20
CA LEU A 409 22.15 23.37 2.45
C LEU A 409 23.34 22.78 3.20
N GLU A 410 23.42 21.45 3.33
CA GLU A 410 24.57 20.77 3.94
C GLU A 410 25.88 21.05 3.18
N GLN A 411 25.85 21.03 1.85
CA GLN A 411 27.00 21.39 1.02
C GLN A 411 27.43 22.85 1.25
N THR A 412 26.48 23.77 1.32
CA THR A 412 26.75 25.18 1.58
C THR A 412 27.34 25.40 2.97
N GLN A 413 26.84 24.69 3.99
CA GLN A 413 27.40 24.71 5.35
C GLN A 413 28.84 24.20 5.38
N ASN A 414 29.13 23.11 4.67
CA ASN A 414 30.50 22.58 4.56
C ASN A 414 31.44 23.56 3.85
N ASN A 415 30.98 24.20 2.76
CA ASN A 415 31.75 25.22 2.05
C ASN A 415 32.01 26.45 2.93
N LEU A 416 31.03 26.85 3.74
CA LEU A 416 31.18 27.96 4.68
C LEU A 416 32.24 27.63 5.73
N MET A 417 32.18 26.44 6.34
CA MET A 417 33.16 25.97 7.32
C MET A 417 34.59 25.91 6.74
N PHE A 418 34.71 25.46 5.49
CA PHE A 418 35.98 25.48 4.77
C PHE A 418 36.50 26.90 4.55
N THR A 419 35.62 27.81 4.13
CA THR A 419 35.96 29.23 3.90
C THR A 419 36.38 29.92 5.20
N GLU A 420 35.69 29.64 6.31
CA GLU A 420 36.06 30.14 7.65
C GLU A 420 37.45 29.64 8.07
N THR A 421 37.76 28.37 7.80
CA THR A 421 39.09 27.79 8.07
C THR A 421 40.17 28.50 7.26
N GLN A 422 39.95 28.71 5.96
CA GLN A 422 40.90 29.46 5.11
C GLN A 422 41.09 30.91 5.57
N LEU A 423 40.01 31.57 6.00
CA LEU A 423 40.09 32.92 6.54
C LEU A 423 40.98 32.96 7.80
N GLN A 424 40.81 32.00 8.70
CA GLN A 424 41.64 31.89 9.90
C GLN A 424 43.12 31.66 9.56
N GLU A 425 43.42 30.82 8.58
CA GLU A 425 44.78 30.60 8.09
C GLU A 425 45.39 31.87 7.49
N ALA A 426 44.64 32.59 6.65
CA ALA A 426 45.08 33.85 6.07
C ALA A 426 45.35 34.93 7.13
N GLN A 427 44.50 35.03 8.16
CA GLN A 427 44.71 35.92 9.30
C GLN A 427 45.99 35.57 10.06
N ASN A 428 46.24 34.29 10.31
CA ASN A 428 47.46 33.82 10.97
C ASN A 428 48.72 34.12 10.14
N GLN A 429 48.65 33.97 8.82
CA GLN A 429 49.73 34.34 7.91
C GLN A 429 50.00 35.85 7.96
N LEU A 430 48.96 36.68 7.89
CA LEU A 430 49.07 38.13 7.97
C LEU A 430 49.77 38.58 9.27
N LEU A 431 49.41 37.97 10.41
CA LEU A 431 50.07 38.18 11.71
C LEU A 431 51.56 37.85 11.67
N ARG A 432 51.93 36.71 11.07
CA ARG A 432 53.35 36.31 10.91
C ARG A 432 54.10 37.30 10.02
N THR A 433 53.54 37.68 8.88
CA THR A 433 54.15 38.66 7.97
C THR A 433 54.32 40.01 8.66
N ARG A 434 53.35 40.46 9.45
CA ARG A 434 53.47 41.69 10.25
C ARG A 434 54.61 41.61 11.26
N SER A 435 54.74 40.48 11.96
CA SER A 435 55.86 40.27 12.90
C SER A 435 57.21 40.26 12.19
N GLN A 436 57.31 39.64 11.02
CA GLN A 436 58.52 39.65 10.21
C GLN A 436 58.87 41.07 9.75
N LEU A 437 57.88 41.85 9.32
CA LEU A 437 58.08 43.23 8.90
C LEU A 437 58.65 44.10 10.03
N GLU A 438 58.15 43.97 11.26
CA GLU A 438 58.68 44.66 12.44
C GLU A 438 60.13 44.23 12.76
N GLN A 439 60.44 42.95 12.60
CA GLN A 439 61.79 42.44 12.79
C GLN A 439 62.75 42.96 11.71
N THR A 440 62.34 42.96 10.44
CA THR A 440 63.12 43.54 9.34
C THR A 440 63.34 45.03 9.57
N LYS A 441 62.33 45.78 10.01
CA LYS A 441 62.44 47.20 10.35
C LYS A 441 63.48 47.43 11.45
N SER A 442 63.47 46.60 12.50
CA SER A 442 64.48 46.65 13.58
C SER A 442 65.88 46.34 13.07
N ASN A 443 66.03 45.35 12.17
CA ASN A 443 67.31 45.02 11.54
C ASN A 443 67.82 46.17 10.67
N VAL A 444 66.95 46.82 9.89
CA VAL A 444 67.32 47.99 9.08
C VAL A 444 67.87 49.10 9.97
N ILE A 445 67.19 49.44 11.06
CA ILE A 445 67.69 50.44 12.04
C ILE A 445 69.07 50.05 12.59
N SER A 446 69.28 48.76 12.88
CA SER A 446 70.59 48.27 13.35
C SER A 446 71.67 48.39 12.28
N VAL A 447 71.37 48.06 11.03
CA VAL A 447 72.31 48.17 9.90
C VAL A 447 72.62 49.63 9.59
N GLU A 448 71.63 50.52 9.62
CA GLU A 448 71.84 51.96 9.47
C GLU A 448 72.80 52.50 10.53
N ARG A 449 72.66 52.04 11.78
CA ARG A 449 73.58 52.39 12.87
C ARG A 449 75.01 51.89 12.59
N GLN A 450 75.16 50.61 12.21
CA GLN A 450 76.47 50.05 11.86
C GLN A 450 77.11 50.77 10.67
N LEU A 451 76.30 51.16 9.67
CA LEU A 451 76.75 51.92 8.52
C LEU A 451 77.27 53.29 8.96
N ALA A 452 76.56 54.00 9.83
CA ALA A 452 76.99 55.28 10.39
C ALA A 452 78.32 55.13 11.16
N ASP A 453 78.45 54.10 12.00
CA ASP A 453 79.68 53.80 12.74
C ASP A 453 80.85 53.51 11.78
N THR A 454 80.59 52.72 10.74
CA THR A 454 81.59 52.38 9.71
C THR A 454 82.00 53.61 8.90
N GLN A 455 81.06 54.46 8.51
CA GLN A 455 81.35 55.74 7.84
C GLN A 455 82.21 56.64 8.71
N HIS A 456 81.91 56.72 10.01
CA HIS A 456 82.73 57.49 10.96
C HIS A 456 84.15 56.92 11.08
N TRP A 457 84.28 55.60 11.18
CA TRP A 457 85.58 54.93 11.17
C TRP A 457 86.36 55.19 9.89
N LEU A 458 85.72 55.07 8.73
CA LEU A 458 86.34 55.26 7.42
C LEU A 458 86.80 56.71 7.23
N ALA A 459 86.03 57.69 7.73
CA ALA A 459 86.47 59.09 7.79
C ALA A 459 87.72 59.28 8.65
N ASN A 460 87.79 58.63 9.81
CA ASN A 460 88.98 58.65 10.67
C ASN A 460 90.20 58.00 9.97
N VAL A 461 90.03 56.84 9.36
CA VAL A 461 91.10 56.16 8.60
C VAL A 461 91.57 57.01 7.43
N LYS A 462 90.65 57.66 6.69
CA LYS A 462 91.00 58.56 5.59
C LYS A 462 91.83 59.75 6.09
N LYS A 463 91.47 60.31 7.26
CA LYS A 463 92.25 61.37 7.90
C LYS A 463 93.64 60.91 8.32
N GLU A 464 93.79 59.66 8.79
CA GLU A 464 95.10 59.06 9.07
C GLU A 464 95.90 58.79 7.79
N GLN A 465 95.25 58.32 6.73
CA GLN A 465 95.84 58.11 5.42
C GLN A 465 96.35 59.43 4.87
N ASP A 466 95.55 60.51 4.91
CA ASP A 466 95.95 61.85 4.47
C ASP A 466 97.11 62.38 5.30
N ARG A 467 97.13 62.15 6.62
CA ARG A 467 98.30 62.46 7.48
C ARG A 467 99.54 61.70 7.01
N SER A 468 99.41 60.42 6.72
CA SER A 468 100.51 59.58 6.24
C SER A 468 100.99 60.01 4.86
N HIS A 469 100.06 60.32 3.95
CA HIS A 469 100.33 60.79 2.59
C HIS A 469 100.99 62.17 2.60
N ASN A 470 100.52 63.10 3.43
CA ASN A 470 101.16 64.40 3.62
C ASN A 470 102.56 64.26 4.24
N ARG A 471 102.76 63.30 5.16
CA ARG A 471 104.08 62.99 5.72
C ARG A 471 105.04 62.41 4.68
N ILE A 472 104.56 61.51 3.80
CA ILE A 472 105.32 61.01 2.65
C ILE A 472 105.62 62.14 1.68
N ARG A 473 104.62 62.96 1.31
CA ARG A 473 104.81 64.09 0.39
C ARG A 473 105.78 65.13 0.96
N ALA A 474 105.74 65.41 2.26
CA ALA A 474 106.70 66.25 2.96
C ALA A 474 108.12 65.64 2.98
N MET A 475 108.22 64.31 3.11
CA MET A 475 109.47 63.58 2.90
C MET A 475 109.98 63.75 1.46
N GLU A 476 109.12 63.57 0.45
CA GLU A 476 109.44 63.67 -0.98
C GLU A 476 109.78 65.11 -1.43
N SER A 477 109.21 66.12 -0.79
CA SER A 477 109.52 67.53 -1.02
C SER A 477 110.68 68.03 -0.18
N SER A 478 111.22 67.22 0.73
CA SER A 478 112.37 67.62 1.54
C SER A 478 113.59 67.85 0.63
N LYS A 479 114.46 68.80 1.00
CA LYS A 479 115.70 69.09 0.26
C LYS A 479 116.52 67.83 0.01
N PHE A 480 116.52 66.90 0.97
CA PHE A 480 117.20 65.62 0.86
C PHE A 480 116.63 64.74 -0.27
N TRP A 481 115.31 64.61 -0.37
CA TRP A 481 114.68 63.82 -1.42
C TRP A 481 114.77 64.50 -2.79
N GLN A 482 114.61 65.82 -2.88
CA GLN A 482 114.78 66.56 -4.13
C GLN A 482 116.23 66.53 -4.63
N LEU A 483 117.22 66.64 -3.73
CA LEU A 483 118.64 66.43 -4.06
C LEU A 483 118.87 65.00 -4.55
N ARG A 484 118.27 64.01 -3.88
CA ARG A 484 118.33 62.60 -4.31
C ARG A 484 117.71 62.41 -5.70
N THR A 485 116.53 62.96 -5.99
CA THR A 485 115.86 62.85 -7.30
C THR A 485 116.59 63.63 -8.40
N ALA A 486 117.10 64.83 -8.10
CA ALA A 486 117.90 65.63 -9.03
C ALA A 486 119.25 64.95 -9.34
N TRP A 487 119.89 64.38 -8.31
CA TRP A 487 121.09 63.55 -8.47
C TRP A 487 120.82 62.34 -9.37
N PHE A 488 119.70 61.63 -9.20
CA PHE A 488 119.31 60.53 -10.08
C PHE A 488 119.00 61.00 -11.52
N LYS A 489 118.41 62.19 -11.73
CA LYS A 489 118.18 62.76 -13.06
C LYS A 489 119.47 63.23 -13.75
N VAL A 490 120.40 63.85 -13.02
CA VAL A 490 121.73 64.21 -13.53
C VAL A 490 122.52 62.95 -13.87
N ARG A 491 122.50 61.91 -13.03
CA ARG A 491 123.09 60.60 -13.36
C ARG A 491 122.50 60.01 -14.65
N ARG A 492 121.19 60.14 -14.87
CA ARG A 492 120.52 59.63 -16.08
C ARG A 492 120.84 60.42 -17.35
N ALA A 493 121.04 61.75 -17.27
CA ALA A 493 121.32 62.60 -18.43
C ALA A 493 122.78 62.53 -18.93
N PHE A 494 123.73 62.20 -18.05
CA PHE A 494 125.17 62.09 -18.38
C PHE A 494 125.63 60.66 -18.69
N GLY A 495 124.72 59.71 -18.94
CA GLY A 495 125.09 58.32 -19.26
C GLY A 495 125.75 57.55 -18.11
N LEU A 496 125.60 58.00 -16.87
CA LEU A 496 126.08 57.33 -15.64
C LEU A 496 124.96 56.53 -14.94
N ALA A 497 123.97 56.09 -15.70
CA ALA A 497 122.96 55.15 -15.22
C ALA A 497 123.50 53.72 -15.31
N GLY A 498 124.58 53.43 -14.58
CA GLY A 498 124.88 52.05 -14.18
C GLY A 498 123.92 51.68 -13.05
N GLU A 499 122.98 50.79 -13.36
CA GLU A 499 121.97 50.10 -12.51
C GLU A 499 121.19 50.93 -11.48
#